data_AF-A0A0Q6A5K4-F1
#
_entry.id   AF-A0A0Q6A5K4-F1
#
_cell.length_a   1.000
_cell.length_b   1.000
_cell.length_c   1.000
_cell.angle_alpha   90.00
_cell.angle_beta   90.00
_cell.angle_gamma   90.00
#
_symmetry.space_group_name_H-M   'P 1'
#
loop_
_entity.id
_entity.type
_entity.pdbx_description
1 polymer ?
#
loop_
_entity_poly.entity_id
_entity_poly.type
_entity_poly.pdbx_seq_one_letter_code
_entity_poly.pdbx_strand_id
1 'polypeptide(L)'
;MLHRTVYLYCFWLPFGLVDSLDWMMPLIVLLISYTFIALDAIIQEIAEPFGEEDNDLALNSICRTIEFSIFEQAEIPQGELIKKPDSYFVD
;
A
#
# COMPACT_ATOMS: atom_id res chain seq x y z
N MET A 1 2.92 -0.70 -15.81
CA MET A 1 3.67 0.13 -16.79
C MET A 1 4.67 1.08 -16.10
N LEU A 2 4.36 1.60 -14.90
CA LEU A 2 5.26 2.47 -14.11
C LEU A 2 6.58 1.80 -13.69
N HIS A 3 6.53 0.53 -13.28
CA HIS A 3 7.73 -0.31 -13.06
C HIS A 3 8.80 -0.15 -14.15
N ARG A 4 8.37 -0.24 -15.41
CA ARG A 4 9.30 -0.19 -16.55
C ARG A 4 9.93 1.20 -16.69
N THR A 5 9.19 2.28 -16.44
CA THR A 5 9.74 3.65 -16.50
C THR A 5 10.64 3.96 -15.31
N VAL A 6 10.30 3.48 -14.11
CA VAL A 6 11.10 3.69 -12.89
C VAL A 6 12.44 2.98 -12.99
N TYR A 7 12.47 1.73 -13.47
CA TYR A 7 13.72 1.00 -13.67
C TYR A 7 14.60 1.61 -14.75
N LEU A 8 14.00 2.03 -15.87
CA LEU A 8 14.75 2.73 -16.93
C LEU A 8 15.32 4.06 -16.43
N TYR A 9 14.56 4.80 -15.62
CA TYR A 9 15.03 6.04 -15.01
C TYR A 9 16.19 5.80 -14.03
N CYS A 10 16.06 4.84 -13.10
CA CYS A 10 17.14 4.48 -12.17
C CYS A 10 18.38 3.94 -12.89
N PHE A 11 18.22 3.26 -14.02
CA PHE A 11 19.34 2.79 -14.85
C PHE A 11 20.08 3.94 -15.55
N TRP A 12 19.35 4.97 -16.00
CA TRP A 12 19.98 6.12 -16.69
C TRP A 12 20.59 7.14 -15.70
N LEU A 13 20.06 7.21 -14.49
CA LEU A 13 20.49 8.11 -13.42
C LEU A 13 22.01 8.10 -13.15
N PRO A 14 22.71 6.95 -13.00
CA PRO A 14 24.16 6.95 -12.81
C PRO A 14 24.92 7.58 -13.99
N PHE A 15 24.45 7.41 -15.23
CA PHE A 15 25.09 8.01 -16.40
C PHE A 15 24.88 9.53 -16.47
N GLY A 16 23.76 10.04 -15.96
CA GLY A 16 23.52 11.48 -15.88
C GLY A 16 24.30 12.18 -14.77
N LEU A 17 24.69 11.45 -13.71
CA LEU A 17 25.33 12.00 -12.53
C LEU A 17 26.84 11.70 -12.45
N VAL A 18 27.38 10.86 -13.34
CA VAL A 18 28.77 10.39 -13.31
C VAL A 18 29.78 11.55 -13.33
N ASP A 19 29.55 12.59 -14.13
CA ASP A 19 30.46 13.72 -14.27
C ASP A 19 30.32 14.76 -13.14
N SER A 20 29.28 14.67 -12.31
CA SER A 20 28.97 15.68 -11.29
C SER A 20 29.40 15.28 -9.87
N LEU A 21 29.45 13.98 -9.58
CA LEU A 21 29.52 13.47 -8.20
C LEU A 21 30.69 12.52 -7.94
N ASP A 22 31.49 12.17 -8.95
CA ASP A 22 32.69 11.33 -8.87
C ASP A 22 32.56 10.16 -7.87
N TRP A 23 33.19 10.28 -6.69
CA TRP A 23 33.24 9.26 -5.65
C TRP A 23 31.97 9.17 -4.79
N MET A 24 31.20 10.27 -4.68
CA MET A 24 29.93 10.28 -3.96
C MET A 24 28.76 9.75 -4.80
N MET A 25 28.97 9.61 -6.11
CA MET A 25 27.99 9.11 -7.08
C MET A 25 27.26 7.83 -6.63
N PRO A 26 27.93 6.72 -6.23
CA PRO A 26 27.21 5.50 -5.88
C PRO A 26 26.31 5.68 -4.65
N LEU A 27 26.71 6.50 -3.67
CA LEU A 27 25.90 6.78 -2.48
C LEU A 27 24.62 7.55 -2.84
N ILE A 28 24.78 8.63 -3.61
CA ILE A 28 23.66 9.49 -4.00
C ILE A 28 22.72 8.79 -4.97
N VAL A 29 23.26 8.07 -5.97
CA VAL A 29 22.47 7.28 -6.91
C VAL A 29 21.68 6.20 -6.17
N LEU A 30 22.28 5.53 -5.18
CA LEU A 30 21.61 4.52 -4.37
C LEU A 30 20.46 5.13 -3.54
N LEU A 31 20.69 6.28 -2.91
CA LEU A 31 19.67 6.98 -2.13
C LEU A 31 18.47 7.39 -2.99
N ILE A 32 18.74 8.01 -4.14
CA ILE A 32 17.68 8.46 -5.05
C ILE A 32 16.93 7.26 -5.62
N SER A 33 17.65 6.25 -6.13
CA SER A 33 17.02 5.06 -6.72
C SER A 33 16.17 4.31 -5.70
N TYR A 34 16.65 4.14 -4.46
CA TYR A 34 15.89 3.53 -3.38
C TYR A 34 14.58 4.27 -3.11
N THR A 35 14.65 5.61 -3.05
CA THR A 35 13.47 6.45 -2.80
C THR A 35 12.42 6.29 -3.90
N PHE A 36 12.83 6.31 -5.17
CA PHE A 36 11.91 6.16 -6.30
C PHE A 36 11.30 4.76 -6.39
N ILE A 37 12.08 3.71 -6.12
CA ILE A 37 11.57 2.33 -6.11
C ILE A 37 10.60 2.12 -4.94
N ALA A 38 10.94 2.61 -3.75
CA ALA A 38 10.05 2.53 -2.59
C ALA A 38 8.75 3.30 -2.82
N LEU A 39 8.81 4.48 -3.43
CA LEU A 39 7.64 5.26 -3.81
C LEU A 39 6.74 4.49 -4.80
N ASP A 40 7.33 3.88 -5.83
CA ASP A 40 6.58 3.11 -6.83
C ASP A 40 5.85 1.92 -6.20
N ALA A 41 6.47 1.24 -5.22
CA ALA A 41 5.85 0.17 -4.45
C ALA A 41 4.67 0.70 -3.62
N ILE A 42 4.86 1.80 -2.87
CA ILE A 42 3.79 2.41 -2.07
C ILE A 42 2.61 2.84 -2.95
N ILE A 43 2.87 3.40 -4.14
CA ILE A 43 1.82 3.80 -5.08
C ILE A 43 0.96 2.61 -5.50
N GLN A 44 1.57 1.42 -5.64
CA GLN A 44 0.83 0.22 -6.03
C GLN A 44 -0.09 -0.28 -4.92
N GLU A 45 0.41 -0.33 -3.70
CA GLU A 45 -0.40 -0.67 -2.52
C GLU A 45 -1.61 0.27 -2.42
N ILE A 46 -1.40 1.59 -2.59
CA ILE A 46 -2.48 2.58 -2.52
C ILE A 46 -3.45 2.48 -3.72
N ALA A 47 -3.01 1.94 -4.86
CA ALA A 47 -3.84 1.85 -6.06
C ALA A 47 -4.95 0.79 -5.93
N GLU A 48 -4.79 -0.20 -5.06
CA GLU A 48 -5.77 -1.27 -4.82
C GLU A 48 -6.22 -1.31 -3.34
N PRO A 49 -6.84 -0.24 -2.81
CA PRO A 49 -7.09 -0.10 -1.37
C PRO A 49 -8.19 -1.03 -0.82
N PHE A 50 -8.79 -1.86 -1.67
CA PHE A 50 -9.90 -2.76 -1.36
C PHE A 50 -9.50 -4.24 -1.55
N GLY A 51 -8.20 -4.52 -1.62
CA GLY A 51 -7.68 -5.88 -1.62
C GLY A 51 -7.77 -6.52 -0.22
N GLU A 52 -6.98 -7.57 -0.04
CA GLU A 52 -6.89 -8.36 1.20
C GLU A 52 -5.46 -8.31 1.79
N GLU A 53 -4.63 -7.37 1.35
CA GLU A 53 -3.27 -7.19 1.87
C GLU A 53 -3.28 -6.44 3.22
N ASP A 54 -2.19 -6.55 3.98
CA ASP A 54 -2.09 -5.99 5.35
C ASP A 54 -2.33 -4.46 5.42
N ASN A 55 -2.05 -3.73 4.34
CA ASN A 55 -2.21 -2.26 4.28
C ASN A 55 -3.54 -1.81 3.65
N ASP A 56 -4.41 -2.76 3.28
CA ASP A 56 -5.70 -2.46 2.66
C ASP A 56 -6.74 -2.00 3.68
N LEU A 57 -7.82 -1.42 3.17
CA LEU A 57 -8.92 -0.96 4.02
C LEU A 57 -9.61 -2.16 4.66
N ALA A 58 -9.82 -2.08 5.97
CA ALA A 58 -10.59 -3.07 6.74
C ALA A 58 -12.10 -2.97 6.46
N LEU A 59 -12.52 -3.21 5.21
CA LEU A 59 -13.90 -3.10 4.73
C LEU A 59 -14.85 -3.93 5.59
N ASN A 60 -14.45 -5.13 5.99
CA ASN A 60 -15.24 -6.00 6.87
C ASN A 60 -15.55 -5.32 8.21
N SER A 61 -14.56 -4.63 8.80
CA SER A 61 -14.77 -3.89 10.06
C SER A 61 -15.67 -2.66 9.86
N ILE A 62 -15.54 -1.98 8.71
CA ILE A 62 -16.38 -0.83 8.37
C ILE A 62 -17.83 -1.29 8.16
N CYS A 63 -18.06 -2.36 7.39
CA CYS A 63 -19.38 -2.95 7.18
C CYS A 63 -20.02 -3.40 8.49
N ARG A 64 -19.25 -4.04 9.39
CA ARG A 64 -19.74 -4.42 10.72
C ARG A 64 -20.15 -3.22 11.57
N THR A 65 -19.40 -2.12 11.49
CA THR A 65 -19.74 -0.87 12.19
C THR A 65 -21.04 -0.28 11.64
N ILE A 66 -21.21 -0.28 10.31
CA ILE A 66 -22.44 0.21 9.66
C ILE A 66 -23.64 -0.65 10.05
N GLU A 67 -23.50 -1.98 10.00
CA GLU A 67 -24.53 -2.92 10.43
C GLU A 67 -24.97 -2.67 11.87
N PHE A 68 -23.99 -2.48 12.78
CA PHE A 68 -24.25 -2.15 14.17
C PHE A 68 -25.07 -0.85 14.30
N SER A 69 -24.65 0.23 13.63
CA SER A 69 -25.35 1.52 13.67
C SER A 69 -26.78 1.44 13.12
N ILE A 70 -27.02 0.66 12.07
CA ILE A 70 -28.36 0.47 11.51
C ILE A 70 -29.26 -0.29 12.49
N PHE A 71 -28.74 -1.35 13.12
CA PHE A 71 -29.51 -2.15 14.08
C PHE A 71 -29.86 -1.35 15.34
N GLU A 72 -28.91 -0.54 15.80
CA GLU A 72 -29.13 0.41 16.89
C GLU A 72 -30.26 1.40 16.56
N GLN A 73 -30.25 1.98 15.35
CA GLN A 73 -31.30 2.91 14.91
C GLN A 73 -32.67 2.24 14.72
N ALA A 74 -32.69 0.96 14.33
CA ALA A 74 -33.92 0.20 14.11
C ALA A 74 -34.49 -0.43 15.39
N GLU A 75 -33.87 -0.20 16.56
CA GLU A 75 -34.23 -0.82 17.85
C GLU A 75 -34.26 -2.36 17.80
N ILE A 76 -33.48 -2.97 16.89
CA ILE A 76 -33.41 -4.42 16.74
C ILE A 76 -32.40 -4.96 17.77
N PRO A 77 -32.76 -5.97 18.59
CA PRO A 77 -31.84 -6.54 19.57
C PRO A 77 -30.61 -7.16 18.89
N GLN A 78 -29.43 -6.79 19.40
CA GLN A 78 -28.08 -7.07 18.87
C GLN A 78 -27.62 -8.53 19.09
N GLY A 79 -28.47 -9.50 18.75
CA GLY A 79 -28.37 -10.88 19.23
C GLY A 79 -27.22 -11.74 18.68
N GLU A 80 -26.50 -11.37 17.62
CA GLU A 80 -25.57 -12.30 16.94
C GLU A 80 -24.26 -11.71 16.39
N LEU A 81 -23.88 -10.46 16.71
CA LEU A 81 -22.63 -9.89 16.16
C LEU A 81 -21.35 -10.40 16.85
N ILE A 82 -21.48 -11.25 17.87
CA ILE A 82 -20.33 -11.80 18.61
C ILE A 82 -19.80 -13.06 17.91
N LYS A 83 -18.56 -12.95 17.42
CA LYS A 83 -17.65 -13.99 16.90
C LYS A 83 -17.95 -14.56 15.51
N LYS A 84 -17.49 -13.83 14.49
CA LYS A 84 -16.79 -14.50 13.38
C LYS A 84 -15.31 -14.12 13.53
N PRO A 85 -14.38 -15.09 13.64
CA PRO A 85 -12.99 -14.79 13.89
C PRO A 85 -12.41 -14.02 12.70
N ASP A 86 -11.57 -13.04 13.01
CA ASP A 86 -10.79 -12.24 12.07
C ASP A 86 -9.68 -13.09 11.41
N SER A 87 -10.05 -14.22 10.79
CA SER A 87 -9.11 -15.04 10.03
C SER A 87 -9.18 -14.63 8.56
N TYR A 88 -8.21 -13.80 8.17
CA TYR A 88 -7.91 -13.35 6.81
C TYR A 88 -7.39 -14.49 5.93
N PHE A 89 -8.17 -15.57 5.79
CA PHE A 89 -7.87 -16.65 4.86
C PHE A 89 -9.17 -17.03 4.16
N VAL A 90 -9.28 -16.67 2.88
CA VAL A 90 -10.19 -17.31 1.94
C VAL A 90 -9.34 -18.31 1.18
N ASP A 91 -9.55 -19.61 1.44
CA ASP A 91 -8.99 -20.72 0.64
C ASP A 91 -9.44 -20.64 -0.83
#